data_AF-A0A409YGL3-F1
#
_entry.id   AF-A0A409YGL3-F1
#
_cell.length_a   1.000
_cell.length_b   1.000
_cell.length_c   1.000
_cell.angle_alpha   90.00
_cell.angle_beta   90.00
_cell.angle_gamma   90.00
#
_symmetry.space_group_name_H-M   'P 1'
#
loop_
_entity.id
_entity.type
_entity.pdbx_description
1 polymer ?
#
loop_
_entity_poly.entity_id
_entity_poly.type
_entity_poly.pdbx_seq_one_letter_code
_entity_poly.pdbx_strand_id
1 'polypeptide(L)'
;MQNAKAHGQSHLLLAEPSRESLTFRAQLATEVSSLRRIRPKVPFFRLAAHRIPTLHLFRSLLRAAPDANIKFRVGALFRKYRGLTSPTQTVQKLEIGYKFLAFFQKAPEGGEHEKQVLSRYSRLIEAKRQKIYLNTLIDMEQAELNRLRTRPILTGGFHTPDIYHGPLPWMVPQPPNVSGIILSRRKARAKRLVKQSSTNDTLEDLSIERDLEERAYQEARRLRKDVPKSKVYADEAYTAWTTPLKQMLDDISKSYELDAQRANTPYSPELLETIFEARREKIRNKTNQKEREARGEYFASTRKGMRSGPPSHIWQTMSPKQRDIQRVLRQPTKVGWTGMVRRQHGLKLSDDETRWADALEKGCPSNRDTLDKVERTLKEESELRREVEEQKLSANYS
;
A
#
# COMPACT_ATOMS: atom_id res chain seq x y z
N MET A 1 69.10 19.56 -49.11
CA MET A 1 69.51 19.28 -47.71
C MET A 1 68.49 18.34 -47.10
N GLN A 2 68.44 17.05 -47.46
CA GLN A 2 69.23 15.95 -46.90
C GLN A 2 69.42 16.05 -45.38
N ASN A 3 68.60 15.31 -44.63
CA ASN A 3 68.92 14.82 -43.29
C ASN A 3 68.19 13.49 -43.07
N ALA A 4 68.89 12.41 -43.41
CA ALA A 4 68.50 11.04 -43.12
C ALA A 4 68.80 10.73 -41.64
N LYS A 5 67.78 10.39 -40.86
CA LYS A 5 67.95 9.82 -39.52
C LYS A 5 67.87 8.31 -39.61
N ALA A 6 69.02 7.66 -39.49
CA ALA A 6 69.15 6.23 -39.29
C ALA A 6 68.63 5.86 -37.89
N HIS A 7 67.53 5.10 -37.83
CA HIS A 7 67.12 4.41 -36.62
C HIS A 7 67.82 3.06 -36.56
N GLY A 8 68.92 3.02 -35.79
CA GLY A 8 69.57 1.78 -35.39
C GLY A 8 68.63 0.96 -34.52
N GLN A 9 68.15 -0.17 -35.05
CA GLN A 9 67.51 -1.22 -34.26
C GLN A 9 68.57 -1.93 -33.44
N SER A 10 68.72 -1.53 -32.18
CA SER A 10 69.39 -2.34 -31.17
C SER A 10 68.50 -3.53 -30.83
N HIS A 11 68.70 -4.64 -31.54
CA HIS A 11 68.22 -5.95 -31.10
C HIS A 11 68.87 -6.27 -29.75
N LEU A 12 68.18 -5.93 -28.66
CA LEU A 12 68.46 -6.46 -27.33
C LEU A 12 68.23 -7.97 -27.39
N LEU A 13 69.31 -8.72 -27.61
CA LEU A 13 69.37 -10.16 -27.40
C LEU A 13 69.10 -10.40 -25.91
N LEU A 14 67.82 -10.59 -25.57
CA LEU A 14 67.42 -11.05 -24.25
C LEU A 14 68.06 -12.42 -24.05
N ALA A 15 69.00 -12.50 -23.11
CA ALA A 15 69.68 -13.73 -22.76
C ALA A 15 68.66 -14.85 -22.50
N GLU A 16 68.92 -16.02 -23.07
CA GLU A 16 68.06 -17.18 -22.87
C GLU A 16 68.01 -17.53 -21.38
N PRO A 17 66.81 -17.74 -20.81
CA PRO A 17 66.67 -18.02 -19.39
C PRO A 17 67.42 -19.30 -19.03
N SER A 18 68.16 -19.27 -17.92
CA SER A 18 68.88 -20.45 -17.41
C SER A 18 67.92 -21.63 -17.20
N ARG A 19 68.42 -22.86 -17.34
CA ARG A 19 67.61 -24.09 -17.16
C ARG A 19 66.94 -24.13 -15.79
N GLU A 20 67.62 -23.65 -14.75
CA GLU A 20 67.07 -23.52 -13.39
C GLU A 20 65.90 -22.54 -13.31
N SER A 21 65.94 -21.44 -14.09
CA SER A 21 64.82 -20.51 -14.18
C SER A 21 63.59 -21.16 -14.84
N LEU A 22 63.79 -22.00 -15.86
CA LEU A 22 62.70 -22.71 -16.52
C LEU A 22 62.07 -23.77 -15.62
N THR A 23 62.86 -24.54 -14.88
CA THR A 23 62.35 -25.53 -13.93
C THR A 23 61.62 -24.88 -12.76
N PHE A 24 62.16 -23.77 -12.23
CA PHE A 24 61.49 -22.98 -11.20
C PHE A 24 60.17 -22.39 -11.69
N ARG A 25 60.12 -21.86 -12.93
CA ARG A 25 58.89 -21.37 -13.57
C ARG A 25 57.87 -22.50 -13.78
N ALA A 26 58.31 -23.70 -14.14
CA ALA A 26 57.43 -24.85 -14.29
C ALA A 26 56.83 -25.28 -12.94
N GLN A 27 57.65 -25.36 -11.88
CA GLN A 27 57.20 -25.67 -10.52
C GLN A 27 56.20 -24.64 -10.00
N LEU A 28 56.51 -23.34 -10.13
CA LEU A 28 55.60 -22.24 -9.82
C LEU A 28 54.30 -22.33 -10.62
N ALA A 29 54.36 -22.68 -11.91
CA ALA A 29 53.17 -22.83 -12.73
C ALA A 29 52.27 -23.97 -12.22
N THR A 30 52.83 -25.09 -11.78
CA THR A 30 52.06 -26.18 -11.15
C THR A 30 51.41 -25.75 -9.84
N GLU A 31 52.16 -25.10 -8.94
CA GLU A 31 51.62 -24.63 -7.65
C GLU A 31 50.53 -23.56 -7.85
N VAL A 32 50.78 -22.58 -8.72
CA VAL A 32 49.82 -21.52 -9.06
C VAL A 32 48.64 -22.06 -9.88
N SER A 33 48.81 -23.16 -10.63
CA SER A 33 47.71 -23.77 -11.38
C SER A 33 46.62 -24.34 -10.46
N SER A 34 47.00 -24.81 -9.27
CA SER A 34 46.04 -25.27 -8.25
C SER A 34 45.21 -24.11 -7.66
N LEU A 35 45.77 -22.90 -7.64
CA LEU A 35 45.10 -21.66 -7.25
C LEU A 35 44.31 -21.02 -8.41
N ARG A 36 44.47 -21.54 -9.64
CA ARG A 36 43.77 -21.03 -10.81
C ARG A 36 42.31 -21.38 -10.70
N ARG A 37 41.47 -20.34 -10.70
CA ARG A 37 40.01 -20.45 -10.58
C ARG A 37 39.47 -21.45 -11.63
N ILE A 38 39.11 -22.66 -11.21
CA ILE A 38 38.55 -23.75 -12.05
C ILE A 38 37.18 -23.35 -12.64
N ARG A 39 36.54 -22.31 -12.08
CA ARG A 39 35.26 -21.80 -12.57
C ARG A 39 35.47 -20.91 -13.80
N PRO A 40 34.75 -21.16 -14.91
CA PRO A 40 34.85 -20.30 -16.09
C PRO A 40 34.56 -18.84 -15.70
N LYS A 41 35.32 -17.90 -16.28
CA LYS A 41 35.09 -16.44 -16.09
C LYS A 41 33.68 -16.02 -16.54
N VAL A 42 33.10 -16.80 -17.46
CA VAL A 42 31.77 -16.59 -18.01
C VAL A 42 30.76 -17.42 -17.22
N PRO A 43 29.63 -16.84 -16.77
CA PRO A 43 28.61 -17.59 -16.05
C PRO A 43 28.05 -18.71 -16.94
N PHE A 44 27.74 -19.86 -16.33
CA PHE A 44 27.31 -21.09 -17.02
C PHE A 44 26.28 -20.86 -18.14
N PHE A 45 25.26 -20.05 -17.90
CA PHE A 45 24.20 -19.80 -18.87
C PHE A 45 24.64 -19.08 -20.17
N ARG A 46 25.81 -18.42 -20.16
CA ARG A 46 26.42 -17.78 -21.33
C ARG A 46 27.38 -18.68 -22.10
N LEU A 47 27.74 -19.85 -21.55
CA LEU A 47 28.60 -20.80 -22.24
C LEU A 47 27.90 -21.32 -23.50
N ALA A 48 28.64 -21.42 -24.61
CA ALA A 48 28.10 -21.96 -25.87
C ALA A 48 27.57 -23.40 -25.69
N ALA A 49 28.26 -24.20 -24.88
CA ALA A 49 27.86 -25.57 -24.52
C ALA A 49 26.47 -25.65 -23.86
N HIS A 50 26.01 -24.59 -23.18
CA HIS A 50 24.65 -24.51 -22.65
C HIS A 50 23.69 -23.83 -23.65
N ARG A 51 24.09 -22.67 -24.18
CA ARG A 51 23.20 -21.82 -24.98
C ARG A 51 22.74 -22.52 -26.27
N ILE A 52 23.64 -23.22 -26.97
CA ILE A 52 23.34 -23.85 -28.26
C ILE A 52 22.31 -24.98 -28.08
N PRO A 53 22.51 -25.99 -27.21
CA PRO A 53 21.52 -27.05 -27.00
C PRO A 53 20.18 -26.51 -26.51
N THR A 54 20.17 -25.56 -25.59
CA THR A 54 18.93 -24.97 -25.05
C THR A 54 18.12 -24.25 -26.12
N LEU A 55 18.78 -23.44 -26.97
CA LEU A 55 18.08 -22.74 -28.07
C LEU A 55 17.66 -23.69 -29.19
N HIS A 56 18.47 -24.68 -29.53
CA HIS A 56 18.12 -25.68 -30.52
C HIS A 56 16.90 -26.48 -30.06
N LEU A 57 16.92 -27.03 -28.85
CA LEU A 57 15.80 -27.76 -28.26
C LEU A 57 14.53 -26.90 -28.21
N PHE A 58 14.64 -25.64 -27.78
CA PHE A 58 13.51 -24.73 -27.75
C PHE A 58 12.86 -24.55 -29.13
N ARG A 59 13.67 -24.30 -30.17
CA ARG A 59 13.18 -24.14 -31.55
C ARG A 59 12.56 -25.43 -32.09
N SER A 60 13.21 -26.57 -31.85
CA SER A 60 12.72 -27.88 -32.29
C SER A 60 11.38 -28.24 -31.60
N LEU A 61 11.25 -27.99 -30.30
CA LEU A 61 9.99 -28.16 -29.57
C LEU A 61 8.88 -27.26 -30.11
N LEU A 62 9.17 -25.98 -30.41
CA LEU A 62 8.17 -25.08 -30.97
C LEU A 62 7.73 -25.46 -32.39
N ARG A 63 8.64 -26.03 -33.19
CA ARG A 63 8.32 -26.52 -34.55
C ARG A 63 7.50 -27.80 -34.51
N ALA A 64 7.86 -28.73 -33.62
CA ALA A 64 7.19 -30.03 -33.49
C ALA A 64 5.87 -30.00 -32.70
N ALA A 65 5.63 -28.96 -31.88
CA ALA A 65 4.40 -28.87 -31.09
C ALA A 65 3.14 -28.73 -31.98
N PRO A 66 2.12 -29.59 -31.79
CA PRO A 66 0.98 -29.65 -32.71
C PRO A 66 -0.03 -28.51 -32.52
N ASP A 67 -0.09 -27.89 -31.35
CA ASP A 67 -1.08 -26.86 -31.01
C ASP A 67 -0.43 -25.60 -30.39
N ALA A 68 -1.09 -24.46 -30.58
CA ALA A 68 -0.69 -23.16 -30.04
C ALA A 68 -0.62 -23.15 -28.51
N ASN A 69 -1.52 -23.86 -27.81
CA ASN A 69 -1.48 -23.97 -26.35
C ASN A 69 -0.22 -24.68 -25.86
N ILE A 70 0.18 -25.74 -26.56
CA ILE A 70 1.41 -26.48 -26.25
C ILE A 70 2.63 -25.60 -26.51
N LYS A 71 2.67 -24.89 -27.65
CA LYS A 71 3.74 -23.90 -27.95
C LYS A 71 3.84 -22.83 -26.86
N PHE A 72 2.70 -22.28 -26.43
CA PHE A 72 2.65 -21.32 -25.32
C PHE A 72 3.23 -21.92 -24.04
N ARG A 73 2.85 -23.16 -23.69
CA ARG A 73 3.34 -23.84 -22.49
C ARG A 73 4.84 -24.10 -22.54
N VAL A 74 5.37 -24.54 -23.67
CA VAL A 74 6.82 -24.68 -23.90
C VAL A 74 7.50 -23.34 -23.66
N GLY A 75 7.03 -22.26 -24.29
CA GLY A 75 7.56 -20.91 -24.07
C GLY A 75 7.52 -20.48 -22.60
N ALA A 76 6.41 -20.76 -21.90
CA ALA A 76 6.27 -20.43 -20.48
C ALA A 76 7.24 -21.23 -19.59
N LEU A 77 7.49 -22.52 -19.88
CA LEU A 77 8.46 -23.32 -19.14
C LEU A 77 9.89 -22.81 -19.32
N PHE A 78 10.30 -22.47 -20.55
CA PHE A 78 11.62 -21.91 -20.80
C PHE A 78 11.80 -20.54 -20.12
N ARG A 79 10.77 -19.68 -20.11
CA ARG A 79 10.80 -18.42 -19.34
C ARG A 79 10.93 -18.67 -17.83
N LYS A 80 10.16 -19.63 -17.30
CA LYS A 80 10.21 -20.01 -15.87
C LYS A 80 11.60 -20.47 -15.45
N TYR A 81 12.30 -21.24 -16.29
CA TYR A 81 13.62 -21.79 -15.98
C TYR A 81 14.80 -20.95 -16.52
N ARG A 82 14.56 -19.74 -17.05
CA ARG A 82 15.63 -18.88 -17.60
C ARG A 82 16.69 -18.49 -16.56
N GLY A 83 16.29 -18.41 -15.28
CA GLY A 83 17.18 -18.06 -14.17
C GLY A 83 17.95 -19.24 -13.56
N LEU A 84 17.86 -20.44 -14.13
CA LEU A 84 18.53 -21.62 -13.60
C LEU A 84 20.05 -21.53 -13.81
N THR A 85 20.81 -21.46 -12.72
CA THR A 85 22.28 -21.30 -12.75
C THR A 85 23.02 -22.62 -12.52
N SER A 86 22.35 -23.64 -11.98
CA SER A 86 22.94 -24.94 -11.69
C SER A 86 23.07 -25.80 -12.96
N PRO A 87 24.28 -26.26 -13.34
CA PRO A 87 24.47 -27.10 -14.51
C PRO A 87 23.69 -28.42 -14.44
N THR A 88 23.72 -29.10 -13.29
CA THR A 88 23.06 -30.40 -13.10
C THR A 88 21.54 -30.30 -13.24
N GLN A 89 20.94 -29.29 -12.61
CA GLN A 89 19.50 -29.03 -12.74
C GLN A 89 19.14 -28.67 -14.18
N THR A 90 20.00 -27.93 -14.88
CA THR A 90 19.76 -27.55 -16.27
C THR A 90 19.78 -28.75 -17.19
N VAL A 91 20.76 -29.65 -17.05
CA VAL A 91 20.83 -30.91 -17.80
C VAL A 91 19.56 -31.74 -17.59
N GLN A 92 19.13 -31.94 -16.35
CA GLN A 92 17.88 -32.66 -16.05
C GLN A 92 16.65 -32.03 -16.73
N LYS A 93 16.56 -30.69 -16.77
CA LYS A 93 15.45 -30.02 -17.47
C LYS A 93 15.54 -30.16 -18.99
N LEU A 94 16.75 -30.14 -19.56
CA LEU A 94 16.96 -30.37 -21.00
C LEU A 94 16.60 -31.81 -21.38
N GLU A 95 16.99 -32.81 -20.58
CA GLU A 95 16.60 -34.21 -20.80
C GLU A 95 15.08 -34.39 -20.83
N ILE A 96 14.36 -33.76 -19.88
CA ILE A 96 12.89 -33.75 -19.89
C ILE A 96 12.37 -33.11 -21.18
N GLY A 97 12.98 -32.01 -21.63
CA GLY A 97 12.62 -31.36 -22.89
C GLY A 97 12.84 -32.25 -24.12
N TYR A 98 13.93 -33.02 -24.19
CA TYR A 98 14.16 -33.98 -25.27
C TYR A 98 13.15 -35.14 -25.24
N LYS A 99 12.75 -35.61 -24.05
CA LYS A 99 11.65 -36.58 -23.92
C LYS A 99 10.34 -36.02 -24.49
N PHE A 100 10.04 -34.76 -24.22
CA PHE A 100 8.87 -34.10 -24.84
C PHE A 100 9.00 -33.96 -26.36
N LEU A 101 10.20 -33.66 -26.88
CA LEU A 101 10.44 -33.56 -28.31
C LEU A 101 10.16 -34.90 -29.02
N ALA A 102 10.70 -36.00 -28.47
CA ALA A 102 10.45 -37.33 -29.00
C ALA A 102 8.95 -37.67 -28.98
N PHE A 103 8.23 -37.29 -27.92
CA PHE A 103 6.79 -37.48 -27.83
C PHE A 103 6.02 -36.65 -28.87
N PHE A 104 6.45 -35.40 -29.14
CA PHE A 104 5.82 -34.55 -30.16
C PHE A 104 6.06 -35.05 -31.58
N GLN A 105 7.21 -35.69 -31.84
CA GLN A 105 7.53 -36.27 -33.16
C GLN A 105 6.76 -37.57 -33.44
N LYS A 106 6.53 -38.41 -32.43
CA LYS A 106 5.74 -39.66 -32.57
C LYS A 106 4.26 -39.40 -32.85
N ALA A 107 3.71 -38.31 -32.34
CA ALA A 107 2.30 -37.98 -32.53
C ALA A 107 1.87 -37.88 -34.01
N PRO A 108 2.56 -37.15 -34.91
CA PRO A 108 2.21 -37.13 -36.33
C PRO A 108 2.50 -38.45 -37.07
N GLU A 109 3.46 -39.26 -36.61
CA GLU A 109 3.87 -40.53 -37.25
C GLU A 109 2.84 -41.67 -37.16
N GLY A 110 1.71 -41.45 -36.48
CA GLY A 110 0.59 -42.42 -36.41
C GLY A 110 0.23 -42.89 -35.01
N GLY A 111 0.91 -42.42 -33.96
CA GLY A 111 0.58 -42.74 -32.57
C GLY A 111 -0.75 -42.13 -32.11
N GLU A 112 -1.83 -42.92 -32.12
CA GLU A 112 -3.15 -42.46 -31.64
C GLU A 112 -3.12 -42.08 -30.16
N HIS A 113 -2.41 -42.86 -29.35
CA HIS A 113 -2.27 -42.59 -27.91
C HIS A 113 -1.60 -41.24 -27.66
N GLU A 114 -0.48 -40.96 -28.33
CA GLU A 114 0.26 -39.71 -28.22
C GLU A 114 -0.60 -38.51 -28.64
N LYS A 115 -1.35 -38.63 -29.75
CA LYS A 115 -2.31 -37.60 -30.20
C LYS A 115 -3.38 -37.34 -29.14
N GLN A 116 -3.97 -38.38 -28.56
CA GLN A 116 -4.99 -38.24 -27.51
C GLN A 116 -4.43 -37.57 -26.26
N VAL A 117 -3.23 -37.97 -25.82
CA VAL A 117 -2.54 -37.37 -24.67
C VAL A 117 -2.27 -35.88 -24.92
N LEU A 118 -1.75 -35.52 -26.10
CA LEU A 118 -1.49 -34.12 -26.46
C LEU A 118 -2.77 -33.30 -26.55
N SER A 119 -3.85 -33.85 -27.11
CA SER A 119 -5.17 -33.21 -27.15
C SER A 119 -5.70 -32.93 -25.75
N ARG A 120 -5.63 -33.92 -24.85
CA ARG A 120 -6.03 -33.75 -23.44
C ARG A 120 -5.19 -32.68 -22.74
N TYR A 121 -3.88 -32.69 -22.93
CA TYR A 121 -3.00 -31.67 -22.34
C TYR A 121 -3.23 -30.28 -22.91
N SER A 122 -3.52 -30.16 -24.20
CA SER A 122 -3.90 -28.88 -24.82
C SER A 122 -5.12 -28.29 -24.12
N ARG A 123 -6.21 -29.06 -23.96
CA ARG A 123 -7.43 -28.63 -23.24
C ARG A 123 -7.12 -28.20 -21.79
N LEU A 124 -6.28 -28.95 -21.08
CA LEU A 124 -5.85 -28.57 -19.72
C LEU A 124 -5.05 -27.27 -19.69
N ILE A 125 -4.17 -27.05 -20.67
CA ILE A 125 -3.39 -25.81 -20.78
C ILE A 125 -4.33 -24.64 -21.10
N GLU A 126 -5.28 -24.83 -22.00
CA GLU A 126 -6.28 -23.83 -22.35
C GLU A 126 -7.11 -23.42 -21.14
N ALA A 127 -7.70 -24.38 -20.43
CA ALA A 127 -8.47 -24.12 -19.20
C ALA A 127 -7.60 -23.38 -18.16
N LYS A 128 -6.32 -23.74 -18.03
CA LYS A 128 -5.39 -23.05 -17.14
C LYS A 128 -5.09 -21.61 -17.60
N ARG A 129 -4.97 -21.36 -18.91
CA ARG A 129 -4.77 -20.02 -19.47
C ARG A 129 -5.99 -19.14 -19.22
N GLN A 130 -7.19 -19.67 -19.48
CA GLN A 130 -8.43 -18.98 -19.20
C GLN A 130 -8.53 -18.63 -17.70
N LYS A 131 -8.23 -19.57 -16.81
CA LYS A 131 -8.17 -19.30 -15.36
C LYS A 131 -7.17 -18.19 -15.01
N ILE A 132 -5.96 -18.22 -15.56
CA ILE A 132 -4.96 -17.17 -15.32
C ILE A 132 -5.46 -15.82 -15.83
N TYR A 133 -6.04 -15.77 -17.02
CA TYR A 133 -6.60 -14.56 -17.61
C TYR A 133 -7.72 -13.98 -16.73
N LEU A 134 -8.67 -14.81 -16.29
CA LEU A 134 -9.73 -14.40 -15.37
C LEU A 134 -9.15 -13.89 -14.05
N ASN A 135 -8.17 -14.58 -13.47
CA ASN A 135 -7.50 -14.11 -12.26
C ASN A 135 -6.82 -12.75 -12.49
N THR A 136 -6.14 -12.54 -13.62
CA THR A 136 -5.54 -11.24 -13.92
C THR A 136 -6.56 -10.14 -14.09
N LEU A 137 -7.74 -10.42 -14.68
CA LEU A 137 -8.83 -9.47 -14.74
C LEU A 137 -9.36 -9.12 -13.35
N ILE A 138 -9.56 -10.13 -12.50
CA ILE A 138 -9.99 -9.95 -11.11
C ILE A 138 -8.96 -9.11 -10.34
N ASP A 139 -7.66 -9.40 -10.50
CA ASP A 139 -6.59 -8.65 -9.84
C ASP A 139 -6.55 -7.19 -10.33
N MET A 140 -6.75 -6.95 -11.62
CA MET A 140 -6.85 -5.60 -12.20
C MET A 140 -8.07 -4.85 -11.66
N GLU A 141 -9.23 -5.49 -11.60
CA GLU A 141 -10.46 -4.91 -11.05
C GLU A 141 -10.29 -4.61 -9.56
N GLN A 142 -9.72 -5.54 -8.79
CA GLN A 142 -9.40 -5.33 -7.38
C GLN A 142 -8.41 -4.20 -7.18
N ALA A 143 -7.38 -4.08 -8.03
CA ALA A 143 -6.42 -3.00 -7.97
C ALA A 143 -7.10 -1.64 -8.23
N GLU A 144 -8.01 -1.56 -9.20
CA GLU A 144 -8.75 -0.33 -9.49
C GLU A 144 -9.76 -0.01 -8.36
N LEU A 145 -10.47 -0.99 -7.82
CA LEU A 145 -11.32 -0.81 -6.64
C LEU A 145 -10.51 -0.34 -5.44
N ASN A 146 -9.32 -0.91 -5.22
CA ASN A 146 -8.42 -0.48 -4.16
C ASN A 146 -7.95 0.95 -4.40
N ARG A 147 -7.55 1.30 -5.63
CA ARG A 147 -7.19 2.67 -6.01
C ARG A 147 -8.34 3.65 -5.72
N LEU A 148 -9.58 3.31 -6.06
CA LEU A 148 -10.75 4.14 -5.80
C LEU A 148 -11.08 4.25 -4.31
N ARG A 149 -10.83 3.19 -3.52
CA ARG A 149 -11.02 3.19 -2.06
C ARG A 149 -9.93 3.97 -1.33
N THR A 150 -8.69 3.90 -1.80
CA THR A 150 -7.52 4.54 -1.17
C THR A 150 -7.20 5.89 -1.76
N ARG A 151 -7.94 6.38 -2.77
CA ARG A 151 -7.72 7.71 -3.33
C ARG A 151 -7.95 8.76 -2.24
N PRO A 152 -7.00 9.67 -2.00
CA PRO A 152 -7.20 10.77 -1.06
C PRO A 152 -8.35 11.66 -1.52
N ILE A 153 -9.34 11.88 -0.66
CA ILE A 153 -10.48 12.78 -0.93
C ILE A 153 -10.37 13.97 0.01
N LEU A 154 -10.39 15.19 -0.55
CA LEU A 154 -10.44 16.43 0.22
C LEU A 154 -11.75 16.50 1.00
N THR A 155 -11.69 16.68 2.32
CA THR A 155 -12.89 16.72 3.17
C THR A 155 -13.47 18.11 3.37
N GLY A 156 -12.77 19.15 2.91
CA GLY A 156 -13.09 20.57 3.11
C GLY A 156 -12.59 21.15 4.45
N GLY A 157 -11.70 20.44 5.14
CA GLY A 157 -11.03 20.87 6.37
C GLY A 157 -9.52 21.10 6.19
N PHE A 158 -8.90 21.70 7.19
CA PHE A 158 -7.47 21.99 7.24
C PHE A 158 -6.81 21.24 8.39
N HIS A 159 -5.55 20.86 8.22
CA HIS A 159 -4.67 20.58 9.35
C HIS A 159 -4.07 21.89 9.83
N THR A 160 -4.20 22.18 11.12
CA THR A 160 -3.45 23.27 11.77
C THR A 160 -1.95 23.02 11.56
N PRO A 161 -1.18 23.98 11.01
CA PRO A 161 0.26 23.86 10.91
C PRO A 161 0.88 23.54 12.26
N ASP A 162 1.87 22.67 12.26
CA ASP A 162 2.58 22.24 13.45
C ASP A 162 4.07 22.06 13.11
N ILE A 163 4.90 21.81 14.11
CA ILE A 163 6.33 21.58 13.94
C ILE A 163 6.65 20.43 12.97
N TYR A 164 5.73 19.48 12.78
CA TYR A 164 5.95 18.33 11.90
C TYR A 164 5.45 18.53 10.46
N HIS A 165 4.53 19.45 10.23
CA HIS A 165 3.99 19.73 8.90
C HIS A 165 3.50 21.17 8.77
N GLY A 166 3.67 21.75 7.59
CA GLY A 166 3.10 23.05 7.28
C GLY A 166 1.58 22.98 7.08
N PRO A 167 0.99 24.02 6.46
CA PRO A 167 -0.42 24.01 6.08
C PRO A 167 -0.72 22.86 5.12
N LEU A 168 -1.61 21.96 5.52
CA LEU A 168 -2.01 20.80 4.72
C LEU A 168 -3.55 20.67 4.66
N PRO A 169 -4.10 20.22 3.52
CA PRO A 169 -5.51 19.88 3.43
C PRO A 169 -5.83 18.63 4.24
N TRP A 170 -7.01 18.59 4.87
CA TRP A 170 -7.52 17.36 5.45
C TRP A 170 -8.03 16.43 4.34
N MET A 171 -7.41 15.25 4.24
CA MET A 171 -7.74 14.21 3.26
C MET A 171 -8.13 12.91 3.94
N VAL A 172 -9.08 12.18 3.37
CA VAL A 172 -9.46 10.83 3.83
C VAL A 172 -9.46 9.85 2.66
N PRO A 173 -8.63 8.78 2.70
CA PRO A 173 -7.49 8.60 3.61
C PRO A 173 -6.37 9.63 3.35
N GLN A 174 -5.49 9.86 4.33
CA GLN A 174 -4.30 10.68 4.13
C GLN A 174 -3.30 9.92 3.22
N PRO A 175 -2.67 10.56 2.22
CA PRO A 175 -1.69 9.90 1.37
C PRO A 175 -0.53 9.35 2.20
N PRO A 176 -0.04 8.13 1.93
CA PRO A 176 1.01 7.49 2.73
C PRO A 176 2.31 8.28 2.75
N ASN A 177 2.62 9.02 1.68
CA ASN A 177 3.79 9.88 1.60
C ASN A 177 3.71 11.03 2.61
N VAL A 178 2.54 11.65 2.75
CA VAL A 178 2.33 12.76 3.70
C VAL A 178 2.44 12.24 5.13
N SER A 179 1.75 11.16 5.46
CA SER A 179 1.84 10.52 6.78
C SER A 179 3.27 10.06 7.09
N GLY A 180 3.97 9.50 6.09
CA GLY A 180 5.37 9.07 6.19
C GLY A 180 6.33 10.23 6.48
N ILE A 181 6.13 11.38 5.84
CA ILE A 181 6.92 12.60 6.10
C ILE A 181 6.72 13.08 7.54
N ILE A 182 5.48 13.13 8.03
CA ILE A 182 5.16 13.55 9.40
C ILE A 182 5.81 12.61 10.42
N LEU A 183 5.67 11.30 10.22
CA LEU A 183 6.26 10.28 11.09
C LEU A 183 7.79 10.33 11.09
N SER A 184 8.40 10.50 9.91
CA SER A 184 9.86 10.62 9.76
C SER A 184 10.38 11.84 10.53
N ARG A 185 9.72 13.00 10.39
CA ARG A 185 10.07 14.22 11.13
C ARG A 185 9.91 14.05 12.64
N ARG A 186 8.85 13.40 13.10
CA ARG A 186 8.66 13.10 14.53
C ARG A 186 9.81 12.25 15.09
N LYS A 187 10.20 11.21 14.37
CA LYS A 187 11.35 10.36 14.73
C LYS A 187 12.67 11.13 14.70
N ALA A 188 12.88 11.95 13.67
CA ALA A 188 14.09 12.77 13.54
C ALA A 188 14.21 13.78 14.70
N ARG A 189 13.11 14.45 15.05
CA ARG A 189 13.08 15.37 16.19
C ARG A 189 13.37 14.67 17.52
N ALA A 190 12.77 13.50 17.76
CA ALA A 190 13.08 12.71 18.94
C ALA A 190 14.58 12.33 19.03
N LYS A 191 15.18 11.92 17.90
CA LYS A 191 16.62 11.64 17.83
C LYS A 191 17.46 12.89 18.11
N ARG A 192 17.06 14.07 17.59
CA ARG A 192 17.75 15.34 17.85
C ARG A 192 17.70 15.74 19.33
N LEU A 193 16.56 15.56 20.00
CA LEU A 193 16.45 15.84 21.45
C LEU A 193 17.39 14.98 22.27
N VAL A 194 17.43 13.66 22.00
CA VAL A 194 18.36 12.74 22.66
C VAL A 194 19.80 13.14 22.36
N LYS A 195 20.11 13.47 21.10
CA LYS A 195 21.45 13.87 20.70
C LYS A 195 21.89 15.17 21.37
N GLN A 196 21.01 16.16 21.43
CA GLN A 196 21.24 17.44 22.10
C GLN A 196 21.57 17.24 23.58
N SER A 197 20.79 16.42 24.29
CA SER A 197 21.07 16.06 25.68
C SER A 197 22.47 15.45 25.80
N SER A 198 22.76 14.39 25.04
CA SER A 198 24.05 13.71 25.12
C SER A 198 25.24 14.62 24.79
N THR A 199 25.07 15.56 23.85
CA THR A 199 26.11 16.52 23.47
C THR A 199 26.33 17.56 24.58
N ASN A 200 25.26 18.01 25.25
CA ASN A 200 25.37 18.89 26.41
C ASN A 200 26.05 18.18 27.58
N ASP A 201 25.67 16.94 27.88
CA ASP A 201 26.29 16.13 28.94
C ASP A 201 27.80 15.97 28.68
N THR A 202 28.18 15.67 27.43
CA THR A 202 29.60 15.59 27.03
C THR A 202 30.34 16.92 27.19
N LEU A 203 29.69 18.04 26.89
CA LEU A 203 30.28 19.37 27.07
C LEU A 203 30.48 19.69 28.57
N GLU A 204 29.53 19.29 29.41
CA GLU A 204 29.63 19.43 30.87
C GLU A 204 30.78 18.58 31.42
N ASP A 205 30.87 17.31 31.03
CA ASP A 205 31.97 16.41 31.39
C ASP A 205 33.33 17.01 31.01
N LEU A 206 33.47 17.54 29.78
CA LEU A 206 34.71 18.19 29.33
C LEU A 206 35.04 19.45 30.14
N SER A 207 34.03 20.21 30.57
CA SER A 207 34.24 21.36 31.44
C SER A 207 34.74 20.92 32.83
N ILE A 208 34.16 19.85 33.39
CA ILE A 208 34.56 19.30 34.68
C ILE A 208 36.00 18.77 34.62
N GLU A 209 36.35 18.01 33.57
CA GLU A 209 37.71 17.47 33.39
C GLU A 209 38.75 18.56 33.20
N ARG A 210 38.42 19.61 32.43
CA ARG A 210 39.28 20.80 32.30
C ARG A 210 39.54 21.46 33.66
N ASP A 211 38.50 21.71 34.44
CA ASP A 211 38.61 22.36 35.74
C ASP A 211 39.37 21.49 36.75
N LEU A 212 39.19 20.16 36.69
CA LEU A 212 39.92 19.20 37.49
C LEU A 212 41.41 19.19 37.15
N GLU A 213 41.75 19.12 35.86
CA GLU A 213 43.14 19.18 35.39
C GLU A 213 43.80 20.50 35.78
N GLU A 214 43.09 21.63 35.65
CA GLU A 214 43.60 22.94 36.03
C GLU A 214 43.90 23.02 37.54
N ARG A 215 42.98 22.54 38.38
CA ARG A 215 43.20 22.47 39.84
C ARG A 215 44.35 21.53 40.21
N ALA A 216 44.43 20.36 39.58
CA ALA A 216 45.52 19.41 39.80
C ALA A 216 46.88 20.02 39.42
N TYR A 217 46.93 20.76 38.31
CA TYR A 217 48.12 21.49 37.87
C TYR A 217 48.51 22.59 38.88
N GLN A 218 47.54 23.35 39.38
CA GLN A 218 47.78 24.39 40.41
C GLN A 218 48.32 23.79 41.71
N GLU A 219 47.76 22.67 42.19
CA GLU A 219 48.24 21.99 43.39
C GLU A 219 49.61 21.34 43.20
N ALA A 220 49.88 20.72 42.04
CA ALA A 220 51.21 20.17 41.74
C ALA A 220 52.30 21.26 41.77
N ARG A 221 51.98 22.45 41.21
CA ARG A 221 52.85 23.63 41.25
C ARG A 221 53.07 24.12 42.68
N ARG A 222 52.03 24.13 43.51
CA ARG A 222 52.11 24.51 44.94
C ARG A 222 53.01 23.57 45.73
N LEU A 223 52.89 22.26 45.49
CA LEU A 223 53.65 21.21 46.17
C LEU A 223 55.08 21.02 45.64
N ARG A 224 55.50 21.79 44.63
CA ARG A 224 56.81 21.65 43.93
C ARG A 224 57.09 20.22 43.44
N LYS A 225 56.03 19.50 43.04
CA LYS A 225 56.17 18.20 42.38
C LYS A 225 56.42 18.40 40.89
N ASP A 226 57.01 17.39 40.23
CA ASP A 226 57.18 17.39 38.78
C ASP A 226 55.83 17.58 38.08
N VAL A 227 55.64 18.77 37.50
CA VAL A 227 54.39 19.12 36.82
C VAL A 227 54.43 18.56 35.41
N PRO A 228 53.39 17.83 34.95
CA PRO A 228 53.30 17.36 33.58
C PRO A 228 53.45 18.52 32.59
N LYS A 229 54.24 18.32 31.53
CA LYS A 229 54.59 19.40 30.58
C LYS A 229 53.43 19.88 29.71
N SER A 230 52.38 19.09 29.57
CA SER A 230 51.22 19.41 28.71
C SER A 230 49.93 19.05 29.42
N LYS A 231 48.97 19.97 29.38
CA LYS A 231 47.58 19.73 29.76
C LYS A 231 46.86 19.05 28.59
N VAL A 232 46.07 18.03 28.89
CA VAL A 232 45.35 17.21 27.90
C VAL A 232 43.97 17.80 27.59
N TYR A 233 43.30 18.36 28.59
CA TYR A 233 41.93 18.88 28.50
C TYR A 233 41.84 20.41 28.56
N ALA A 234 42.94 21.10 28.86
CA ALA A 234 42.99 22.56 28.85
C ALA A 234 43.51 23.15 27.52
N ASP A 235 43.49 24.48 27.45
CA ASP A 235 44.08 25.28 26.36
C ASP A 235 43.50 24.94 24.98
N GLU A 236 44.36 24.73 23.97
CA GLU A 236 43.96 24.47 22.58
C GLU A 236 43.24 23.11 22.40
N ALA A 237 43.52 22.13 23.26
CA ALA A 237 42.86 20.84 23.20
C ALA A 237 41.37 20.96 23.57
N TYR A 238 41.03 21.78 24.57
CA TYR A 238 39.64 22.06 24.95
C TYR A 238 38.84 22.64 23.78
N THR A 239 39.41 23.62 23.07
CA THR A 239 38.73 24.25 21.94
C THR A 239 38.58 23.28 20.77
N ALA A 240 39.59 22.44 20.51
CA ALA A 240 39.53 21.40 19.48
C ALA A 240 38.41 20.38 19.74
N TRP A 241 38.17 20.00 21.01
CA TRP A 241 37.14 19.02 21.37
C TRP A 241 35.74 19.65 21.46
N THR A 242 35.64 20.88 21.94
CA THR A 242 34.34 21.55 22.11
C THR A 242 33.79 22.14 20.81
N THR A 243 34.64 22.58 19.88
CA THR A 243 34.22 23.13 18.58
C THR A 243 33.24 22.23 17.81
N PRO A 244 33.54 20.94 17.54
CA PRO A 244 32.62 20.07 16.80
C PRO A 244 31.30 19.80 17.55
N LEU A 245 31.34 19.77 18.89
CA LEU A 245 30.14 19.61 19.72
C LEU A 245 29.25 20.85 19.65
N LYS A 246 29.84 22.05 19.70
CA LYS A 246 29.13 23.32 19.52
C LYS A 246 28.53 23.44 18.13
N GLN A 247 29.28 23.11 17.07
CA GLN A 247 28.76 23.07 15.70
C GLN A 247 27.57 22.13 15.57
N MET A 248 27.61 20.97 16.24
CA MET A 248 26.49 20.03 16.26
C MET A 248 25.25 20.60 16.97
N LEU A 249 25.42 21.34 18.06
CA LEU A 249 24.32 22.03 18.74
C LEU A 249 23.74 23.15 17.85
N ASP A 250 24.58 23.88 17.13
CA ASP A 250 24.15 24.90 16.16
C ASP A 250 23.35 24.30 15.00
N ASP A 251 23.72 23.11 14.52
CA ASP A 251 22.96 22.43 13.47
C ASP A 251 21.62 21.88 13.99
N ILE A 252 21.56 21.49 15.26
CA ILE A 252 20.31 21.13 15.94
C ILE A 252 19.43 22.36 16.15
N SER A 253 19.99 23.52 16.51
CA SER A 253 19.23 24.75 16.71
C SER A 253 18.64 25.26 15.40
N LYS A 254 19.42 25.33 14.31
CA LYS A 254 18.93 25.61 12.94
C LYS A 254 17.79 24.67 12.54
N SER A 255 17.89 23.40 12.91
CA SER A 255 16.82 22.43 12.66
C SER A 255 15.52 22.77 13.40
N TYR A 256 15.59 23.30 14.62
CA TYR A 256 14.41 23.75 15.36
C TYR A 256 13.82 25.05 14.80
N GLU A 257 14.65 25.95 14.29
CA GLU A 257 14.17 27.14 13.56
C GLU A 257 13.34 26.74 12.34
N LEU A 258 13.81 25.76 11.56
CA LEU A 258 13.04 25.22 10.42
C LEU A 258 11.72 24.56 10.86
N ASP A 259 11.71 23.91 12.03
CA ASP A 259 10.49 23.33 12.60
C ASP A 259 9.50 24.45 13.04
N ALA A 260 9.99 25.55 13.62
CA ALA A 260 9.19 26.72 13.98
C ALA A 260 8.66 27.48 12.75
N GLN A 261 9.50 27.69 11.72
CA GLN A 261 9.09 28.28 10.45
C GLN A 261 7.94 27.49 9.81
N ARG A 262 8.02 26.15 9.86
CA ARG A 262 6.98 25.26 9.35
C ARG A 262 5.66 25.43 10.10
N ALA A 263 5.70 25.52 11.43
CA ALA A 263 4.52 25.77 12.26
C ALA A 263 3.90 27.16 12.00
N ASN A 264 4.73 28.15 11.67
CA ASN A 264 4.29 29.53 11.41
C ASN A 264 3.95 29.80 9.93
N THR A 265 4.03 28.80 9.05
CA THR A 265 3.74 28.99 7.63
C THR A 265 2.25 29.21 7.40
N PRO A 266 1.82 30.34 6.80
CA PRO A 266 0.41 30.61 6.53
C PRO A 266 -0.12 29.72 5.39
N TYR A 267 -1.44 29.50 5.36
CA TYR A 267 -2.08 28.78 4.26
C TYR A 267 -1.97 29.56 2.95
N SER A 268 -1.54 28.90 1.87
CA SER A 268 -1.54 29.49 0.52
C SER A 268 -2.98 29.82 0.07
N PRO A 269 -3.21 30.94 -0.65
CA PRO A 269 -4.54 31.27 -1.18
C PRO A 269 -5.10 30.16 -2.09
N GLU A 270 -4.26 29.56 -2.94
CA GLU A 270 -4.66 28.43 -3.80
C GLU A 270 -5.17 27.23 -2.98
N LEU A 271 -4.52 26.97 -1.84
CA LEU A 271 -4.93 25.90 -0.93
C LEU A 271 -6.26 26.23 -0.25
N LEU A 272 -6.49 27.50 0.12
CA LEU A 272 -7.77 27.95 0.67
C LEU A 272 -8.90 27.76 -0.35
N GLU A 273 -8.69 28.18 -1.60
CA GLU A 273 -9.65 28.05 -2.70
C GLU A 273 -10.04 26.59 -2.94
N THR A 274 -9.06 25.72 -3.14
CA THR A 274 -9.29 24.28 -3.37
C THR A 274 -10.06 23.62 -2.21
N ILE A 275 -9.80 24.02 -0.97
CA ILE A 275 -10.51 23.49 0.20
C ILE A 275 -11.94 24.04 0.31
N PHE A 276 -12.16 25.32 -0.04
CA PHE A 276 -13.50 25.89 -0.11
C PHE A 276 -14.33 25.28 -1.24
N GLU A 277 -13.72 25.01 -2.39
CA GLU A 277 -14.36 24.25 -3.46
C GLU A 277 -14.74 22.84 -3.00
N ALA A 278 -13.83 22.12 -2.34
CA ALA A 278 -14.13 20.81 -1.77
C ALA A 278 -15.26 20.87 -0.73
N ARG A 279 -15.36 21.97 0.05
CA ARG A 279 -16.46 22.20 0.99
C ARG A 279 -17.79 22.44 0.27
N ARG A 280 -17.81 23.29 -0.76
CA ARG A 280 -19.00 23.53 -1.60
C ARG A 280 -19.45 22.22 -2.25
N GLU A 281 -18.52 21.45 -2.76
CA GLU A 281 -18.78 20.16 -3.39
C GLU A 281 -19.36 19.15 -2.40
N LYS A 282 -18.82 19.09 -1.19
CA LYS A 282 -19.36 18.25 -0.11
C LYS A 282 -20.79 18.65 0.26
N ILE A 283 -21.09 19.95 0.32
CA ILE A 283 -22.44 20.44 0.59
C ILE A 283 -23.37 20.04 -0.56
N ARG A 284 -22.98 20.31 -1.82
CA ARG A 284 -23.71 19.91 -3.02
C ARG A 284 -24.03 18.41 -3.04
N ASN A 285 -23.02 17.56 -2.79
CA ASN A 285 -23.21 16.11 -2.76
C ASN A 285 -24.13 15.66 -1.63
N LYS A 286 -24.06 16.28 -0.44
CA LYS A 286 -24.99 15.99 0.65
C LYS A 286 -26.41 16.45 0.34
N THR A 287 -26.59 17.57 -0.35
CA THR A 287 -27.91 18.04 -0.80
C THR A 287 -28.49 17.07 -1.82
N ASN A 288 -27.72 16.69 -2.85
CA ASN A 288 -28.13 15.71 -3.85
C ASN A 288 -28.46 14.34 -3.22
N GLN A 289 -27.69 13.92 -2.22
CA GLN A 289 -28.00 12.71 -1.46
C GLN A 289 -29.34 12.83 -0.73
N LYS A 290 -29.60 13.94 -0.05
CA LYS A 290 -30.89 14.18 0.63
C LYS A 290 -32.06 14.22 -0.35
N GLU A 291 -31.88 14.79 -1.54
CA GLU A 291 -32.91 14.78 -2.59
C GLU A 291 -33.21 13.36 -3.07
N ARG A 292 -32.19 12.53 -3.28
CA ARG A 292 -32.36 11.11 -3.62
C ARG A 292 -33.03 10.33 -2.49
N GLU A 293 -32.66 10.60 -1.23
CA GLU A 293 -33.34 10.05 -0.05
C GLU A 293 -34.81 10.44 -0.03
N ALA A 294 -35.14 11.70 -0.35
CA ALA A 294 -36.52 12.19 -0.44
C ALA A 294 -37.31 11.53 -1.57
N ARG A 295 -36.66 11.18 -2.69
CA ARG A 295 -37.25 10.38 -3.79
C ARG A 295 -37.44 8.90 -3.44
N GLY A 296 -36.94 8.44 -2.29
CA GLY A 296 -37.11 7.07 -1.81
C GLY A 296 -35.89 6.16 -1.96
N GLU A 297 -34.72 6.69 -2.36
CA GLU A 297 -33.49 5.90 -2.39
C GLU A 297 -32.92 5.67 -0.98
N TYR A 298 -32.56 4.43 -0.66
CA TYR A 298 -32.01 4.08 0.65
C TYR A 298 -30.47 4.00 0.63
N PHE A 299 -29.82 4.95 1.30
CA PHE A 299 -28.37 4.95 1.50
C PHE A 299 -27.95 4.26 2.80
N ALA A 300 -26.65 4.05 2.97
CA ALA A 300 -26.09 3.47 4.19
C ALA A 300 -26.42 4.30 5.45
N SER A 301 -26.40 5.64 5.35
CA SER A 301 -26.85 6.56 6.40
C SER A 301 -28.31 6.33 6.77
N THR A 302 -29.17 6.24 5.77
CA THR A 302 -30.61 6.00 5.91
C THR A 302 -30.87 4.68 6.61
N ARG A 303 -30.25 3.59 6.12
CA ARG A 303 -30.36 2.25 6.72
C ARG A 303 -29.83 2.24 8.16
N LYS A 304 -28.75 2.97 8.45
CA LYS A 304 -28.22 3.10 9.82
C LYS A 304 -29.22 3.80 10.74
N GLY A 305 -29.86 4.89 10.28
CA GLY A 305 -30.90 5.58 11.05
C GLY A 305 -32.16 4.73 11.26
N MET A 306 -32.56 3.96 10.25
CA MET A 306 -33.68 3.01 10.39
C MET A 306 -33.38 1.91 11.42
N ARG A 307 -32.12 1.46 11.47
CA ARG A 307 -31.65 0.42 12.39
C ARG A 307 -31.32 0.94 13.79
N SER A 308 -31.15 2.25 13.99
CA SER A 308 -30.77 2.78 15.31
C SER A 308 -31.95 2.68 16.28
N GLY A 309 -32.00 1.58 17.04
CA GLY A 309 -32.89 1.25 18.17
C GLY A 309 -32.93 2.30 19.28
N PRO A 310 -34.01 2.43 20.06
CA PRO A 310 -33.84 2.97 21.40
C PRO A 310 -33.01 1.95 22.20
N PRO A 311 -32.38 2.35 23.32
CA PRO A 311 -31.68 1.43 24.19
C PRO A 311 -32.51 0.18 24.52
N SER A 312 -31.86 -0.96 24.68
CA SER A 312 -32.53 -2.27 24.84
C SER A 312 -33.54 -2.30 25.99
N HIS A 313 -33.22 -1.68 27.13
CA HIS A 313 -34.10 -1.61 28.29
C HIS A 313 -35.40 -0.84 28.00
N ILE A 314 -35.33 0.27 27.24
CA ILE A 314 -36.51 1.02 26.80
C ILE A 314 -37.30 0.20 25.77
N TRP A 315 -36.61 -0.50 24.87
CA TRP A 315 -37.28 -1.35 23.88
C TRP A 315 -38.09 -2.48 24.53
N GLN A 316 -37.58 -3.06 25.62
CA GLN A 316 -38.27 -4.12 26.37
C GLN A 316 -39.55 -3.62 27.04
N THR A 317 -39.54 -2.40 27.60
CA THR A 317 -40.72 -1.80 28.24
C THR A 317 -41.74 -1.25 27.25
N MET A 318 -41.35 -1.02 25.99
CA MET A 318 -42.25 -0.54 24.94
C MET A 318 -43.29 -1.60 24.54
N SER A 319 -44.54 -1.18 24.46
CA SER A 319 -45.61 -2.00 23.87
C SER A 319 -45.38 -2.23 22.37
N PRO A 320 -45.97 -3.28 21.77
CA PRO A 320 -45.85 -3.54 20.33
C PRO A 320 -46.19 -2.31 19.46
N LYS A 321 -47.29 -1.61 19.82
CA LYS A 321 -47.71 -0.38 19.14
C LYS A 321 -46.66 0.74 19.24
N GLN A 322 -46.03 0.90 20.40
CA GLN A 322 -44.95 1.88 20.57
C GLN A 322 -43.71 1.51 19.76
N ARG A 323 -43.39 0.21 19.62
CA ARG A 323 -42.28 -0.26 18.78
C ARG A 323 -42.54 0.01 17.29
N ASP A 324 -43.76 -0.19 16.83
CA ASP A 324 -44.14 0.09 15.44
C ASP A 324 -44.14 1.59 15.14
N ILE A 325 -44.71 2.42 16.02
CA ILE A 325 -44.60 3.88 15.92
C ILE A 325 -43.12 4.28 15.88
N GLN A 326 -42.28 3.71 16.75
CA GLN A 326 -40.87 4.04 16.79
C GLN A 326 -40.11 3.58 15.52
N ARG A 327 -40.54 2.50 14.88
CA ARG A 327 -40.04 2.08 13.56
C ARG A 327 -40.43 3.09 12.49
N VAL A 328 -41.69 3.53 12.47
CA VAL A 328 -42.22 4.54 11.55
C VAL A 328 -41.47 5.87 11.71
N LEU A 329 -41.29 6.34 12.94
CA LEU A 329 -40.57 7.59 13.25
C LEU A 329 -39.16 7.67 12.63
N ARG A 330 -38.53 6.54 12.31
CA ARG A 330 -37.17 6.44 11.76
C ARG A 330 -37.12 6.23 10.26
N GLN A 331 -38.25 5.98 9.62
CA GLN A 331 -38.29 5.87 8.16
C GLN A 331 -37.90 7.22 7.53
N PRO A 332 -37.16 7.24 6.42
CA PRO A 332 -36.74 8.51 5.80
C PRO A 332 -37.91 9.35 5.30
N THR A 333 -39.03 8.71 4.99
CA THR A 333 -40.27 9.34 4.55
C THR A 333 -40.74 10.38 5.55
N LYS A 334 -41.09 11.57 5.05
CA LYS A 334 -41.61 12.68 5.86
C LYS A 334 -43.05 13.04 5.54
N VAL A 335 -43.61 12.39 4.52
CA VAL A 335 -44.97 12.57 4.05
C VAL A 335 -45.87 11.45 4.56
N GLY A 336 -47.18 11.66 4.47
CA GLY A 336 -48.20 10.71 4.89
C GLY A 336 -48.13 10.32 6.37
N TRP A 337 -48.40 9.04 6.66
CA TRP A 337 -48.63 8.53 8.00
C TRP A 337 -47.39 8.71 8.84
N THR A 338 -46.22 8.54 8.21
CA THR A 338 -44.92 8.79 8.84
C THR A 338 -44.79 10.24 9.27
N GLY A 339 -45.18 11.19 8.42
CA GLY A 339 -45.21 12.62 8.75
C GLY A 339 -46.18 12.93 9.89
N MET A 340 -47.39 12.37 9.86
CA MET A 340 -48.39 12.56 10.91
C MET A 340 -47.91 12.03 12.27
N VAL A 341 -47.37 10.81 12.31
CA VAL A 341 -46.82 10.20 13.53
C VAL A 341 -45.65 11.04 14.06
N ARG A 342 -44.77 11.52 13.19
CA ARG A 342 -43.66 12.42 13.59
C ARG A 342 -44.15 13.68 14.26
N ARG A 343 -45.20 14.30 13.71
CA ARG A 343 -45.83 15.50 14.25
C ARG A 343 -46.50 15.24 15.60
N GLN A 344 -47.25 14.15 15.72
CA GLN A 344 -47.86 13.73 16.99
C GLN A 344 -46.82 13.54 18.09
N HIS A 345 -45.61 13.08 17.73
CA HIS A 345 -44.48 12.95 18.63
C HIS A 345 -43.57 14.19 18.72
N GLY A 346 -44.02 15.35 18.24
CA GLY A 346 -43.35 16.64 18.42
C GLY A 346 -42.10 16.88 17.56
N LEU A 347 -41.86 16.06 16.53
CA LEU A 347 -40.79 16.30 15.58
C LEU A 347 -41.19 17.43 14.63
N LYS A 348 -40.37 18.49 14.56
CA LYS A 348 -40.58 19.62 13.66
C LYS A 348 -40.32 19.18 12.21
N LEU A 349 -41.37 19.20 11.38
CA LEU A 349 -41.29 19.06 9.93
C LEU A 349 -41.18 20.45 9.28
N SER A 350 -40.66 20.53 8.05
CA SER A 350 -40.63 21.81 7.32
C SER A 350 -42.06 22.22 6.92
N ASP A 351 -42.35 23.52 6.84
CA ASP A 351 -43.71 24.03 6.54
C ASP A 351 -44.25 23.54 5.19
N ASP A 352 -43.37 23.39 4.18
CA ASP A 352 -43.75 22.80 2.89
C ASP A 352 -44.14 21.32 3.05
N GLU A 353 -43.33 20.53 3.74
CA GLU A 353 -43.61 19.09 4.01
C GLU A 353 -44.91 18.91 4.80
N THR A 354 -45.23 19.88 5.65
CA THR A 354 -46.42 19.91 6.51
C THR A 354 -47.69 20.12 5.71
N ARG A 355 -47.66 21.00 4.71
CA ARG A 355 -48.80 21.30 3.83
C ARG A 355 -49.20 20.09 2.99
N TRP A 356 -48.22 19.32 2.51
CA TRP A 356 -48.47 18.09 1.75
C TRP A 356 -48.92 16.93 2.63
N ALA A 357 -48.38 16.78 3.85
CA ALA A 357 -48.77 15.71 4.77
C ALA A 357 -50.25 15.80 5.19
N ASP A 358 -50.75 17.00 5.50
CA ASP A 358 -52.16 17.19 5.84
C ASP A 358 -53.08 17.04 4.61
N ALA A 359 -52.67 17.54 3.45
CA ALA A 359 -53.51 17.51 2.23
C ALA A 359 -53.61 16.11 1.59
N LEU A 360 -52.54 15.31 1.59
CA LEU A 360 -52.57 13.97 0.98
C LEU A 360 -53.33 12.94 1.81
N GLU A 361 -53.25 13.00 3.15
CA GLU A 361 -53.83 11.95 3.99
C GLU A 361 -55.17 12.27 4.61
N LYS A 362 -55.42 13.53 5.00
CA LYS A 362 -56.76 13.93 5.45
C LYS A 362 -57.70 14.16 4.25
N GLY A 363 -57.14 14.11 3.03
CA GLY A 363 -57.80 14.53 1.80
C GLY A 363 -58.00 16.05 1.74
N CYS A 364 -58.29 16.56 0.55
CA CYS A 364 -58.96 17.85 0.47
C CYS A 364 -60.31 17.74 1.23
N PRO A 365 -60.78 18.81 1.89
CA PRO A 365 -62.06 18.79 2.61
C PRO A 365 -63.24 18.24 1.78
N SER A 366 -63.19 18.40 0.44
CA SER A 366 -64.19 17.89 -0.51
C SER A 366 -64.23 16.36 -0.63
N ASN A 367 -63.11 15.66 -0.35
CA ASN A 367 -62.96 14.22 -0.57
C ASN A 367 -62.94 13.43 0.74
N ARG A 368 -63.20 14.08 1.87
CA ARG A 368 -63.15 13.43 3.18
C ARG A 368 -64.25 12.39 3.34
N ASP A 369 -65.47 12.73 2.92
CA ASP A 369 -66.62 11.82 2.99
C ASP A 369 -66.44 10.56 2.12
N THR A 370 -65.75 10.69 0.98
CA THR A 370 -65.47 9.54 0.11
C THR A 370 -64.39 8.66 0.70
N LEU A 371 -63.33 9.24 1.29
CA LEU A 371 -62.30 8.48 2.01
C LEU A 371 -62.85 7.77 3.24
N ASP A 372 -63.70 8.43 4.04
CA ASP A 372 -64.34 7.83 5.23
C ASP A 372 -65.25 6.66 4.85
N LYS A 373 -65.97 6.75 3.71
CA LYS A 373 -66.77 5.63 3.17
C LYS A 373 -65.89 4.45 2.77
N VAL A 374 -64.79 4.71 2.05
CA VAL A 374 -63.83 3.67 1.67
C VAL A 374 -63.20 3.02 2.91
N GLU A 375 -62.83 3.80 3.92
CA GLU A 375 -62.29 3.28 5.17
C GLU A 375 -63.29 2.37 5.90
N ARG A 376 -64.57 2.75 5.96
CA ARG A 376 -65.63 1.89 6.52
C ARG A 376 -65.75 0.58 5.77
N THR A 377 -65.81 0.62 4.43
CA THR A 377 -65.91 -0.60 3.62
C THR A 377 -64.71 -1.53 3.82
N LEU A 378 -63.49 -0.98 3.94
CA LEU A 378 -62.27 -1.77 4.19
C LEU A 378 -62.25 -2.38 5.60
N LYS A 379 -62.79 -1.67 6.61
CA LYS A 379 -62.91 -2.19 7.98
C LYS A 379 -63.90 -3.35 8.04
N GLU A 380 -65.09 -3.17 7.47
CA GLU A 380 -66.11 -4.21 7.36
C GLU A 380 -65.55 -5.45 6.63
N GLU A 381 -64.86 -5.26 5.51
CA GLU A 381 -64.23 -6.37 4.77
C GLU A 381 -63.12 -7.05 5.60
N SER A 382 -62.30 -6.30 6.32
CA SER A 382 -61.23 -6.86 7.16
C SER A 382 -61.77 -7.62 8.37
N GLU A 383 -62.87 -7.15 8.96
CA GLU A 383 -63.57 -7.83 10.06
C GLU A 383 -64.15 -9.16 9.57
N LEU A 384 -64.85 -9.16 8.43
CA LEU A 384 -65.36 -10.39 7.81
C LEU A 384 -64.24 -11.40 7.51
N ARG A 385 -63.09 -10.94 6.99
CA ARG A 385 -61.93 -11.81 6.75
C ARG A 385 -61.39 -12.42 8.04
N ARG A 386 -61.34 -11.66 9.14
CA ARG A 386 -60.92 -12.17 10.45
C ARG A 386 -61.89 -13.21 10.99
N GLU A 387 -63.19 -12.96 10.91
CA GLU A 387 -64.21 -13.92 11.34
C GLU A 387 -64.10 -15.23 10.55
N VAL A 388 -63.88 -15.16 9.24
CA VAL A 388 -63.68 -16.35 8.40
C VAL A 388 -62.39 -17.09 8.77
N GLU A 389 -61.29 -16.38 9.07
CA GLU A 389 -60.05 -17.02 9.53
C GLU A 389 -60.21 -17.65 10.91
N GLU A 390 -60.90 -16.99 11.84
CA GLU A 390 -61.21 -17.53 13.17
C GLU A 390 -62.10 -18.76 13.09
N GLN A 391 -63.11 -18.77 12.19
CA GLN A 391 -63.94 -19.94 11.91
C GLN A 391 -63.13 -21.09 11.30
N LYS A 392 -62.19 -20.80 10.39
CA LYS A 392 -61.29 -21.83 9.82
C LYS A 392 -60.33 -22.39 10.86
N LEU A 393 -59.82 -21.54 11.76
CA LEU A 393 -58.96 -21.98 12.85
C LEU A 393 -59.75 -22.84 13.83
N SER A 394 -60.94 -22.42 14.26
CA SER A 394 -61.77 -23.21 15.18
C SER A 394 -62.22 -24.54 14.57
N ALA A 395 -62.49 -24.60 13.27
CA ALA A 395 -62.80 -25.83 12.54
C ALA A 395 -61.59 -26.77 12.36
N ASN A 396 -60.36 -26.27 12.40
CA ASN A 396 -59.14 -27.11 12.35
C ASN A 396 -58.73 -27.65 13.72
N TYR A 397 -59.24 -27.07 14.81
CA TYR A 397 -58.96 -27.51 16.20
C TYR A 397 -60.11 -28.30 16.84
N SER A 398 -61.23 -28.48 16.12
CA SER A 398 -62.34 -29.38 16.47
C SER A 398 -62.24 -30.65 15.65
#